data_AF-A0A967B8Q2-F1
#
_entry.id   AF-A0A967B8Q2-F1
#
_cell.length_a   1.000
_cell.length_b   1.000
_cell.length_c   1.000
_cell.angle_alpha   90.00
_cell.angle_beta   90.00
_cell.angle_gamma   90.00
#
_symmetry.space_group_name_H-M   'P 1'
#
loop_
_entity.id
_entity.type
_entity.pdbx_description
1 polymer ?
#
loop_
_entity_poly.entity_id
_entity_poly.type
_entity_poly.pdbx_seq_one_letter_code
_entity_poly.pdbx_strand_id
1 'polypeptide(L)'
;MQNYESLGRTVTIPAPADTASGAPVLVGKLFGFAVGAATSGDPLDVITEGVFTSPKVAADAFAVGDAVYYSAANGMTATADGNTEIGYAVEAAAAGAVSVSVRIR
;
A
#
# COMPACT_ATOMS: atom_id res chain seq x y z
N MET A 1 -0.45 -7.20 -29.19
CA MET A 1 0.74 -6.36 -28.93
C MET A 1 1.81 -7.24 -28.31
N GLN A 2 3.05 -7.17 -28.77
CA GLN A 2 4.14 -8.04 -28.27
C GLN A 2 4.67 -7.62 -26.89
N ASN A 3 4.25 -6.44 -26.39
CA ASN A 3 4.72 -5.83 -25.14
C ASN A 3 3.61 -5.77 -24.06
N TYR A 4 2.49 -6.46 -24.26
CA TYR A 4 1.41 -6.49 -23.28
C TYR A 4 1.57 -7.71 -22.39
N GLU A 5 1.89 -7.49 -21.12
CA GLU A 5 2.18 -8.56 -20.16
C GLU A 5 1.01 -8.82 -19.21
N SER A 6 0.33 -7.76 -18.74
CA SER A 6 -0.86 -7.86 -17.89
C SER A 6 -1.56 -6.49 -17.79
N LEU A 7 -2.77 -6.47 -17.23
CA LEU A 7 -3.47 -5.26 -16.80
C LEU A 7 -2.71 -4.48 -15.71
N GLY A 8 -1.66 -5.06 -15.11
CA GLY A 8 -0.82 -4.41 -14.11
C GLY A 8 -1.48 -4.25 -12.73
N ARG A 9 -2.73 -4.70 -12.58
CA ARG A 9 -3.47 -4.71 -11.30
C ARG A 9 -2.86 -5.63 -10.27
N THR A 10 -2.32 -6.75 -10.73
CA THR A 10 -1.60 -7.71 -9.92
C THR A 10 -0.28 -7.96 -10.62
N VAL A 11 0.81 -7.76 -9.90
CA VAL A 11 2.18 -7.94 -10.40
C VAL A 11 2.85 -8.97 -9.52
N THR A 12 3.39 -10.01 -10.15
CA THR A 12 4.22 -11.00 -9.46
C THR A 12 5.63 -10.43 -9.35
N ILE A 13 6.09 -10.22 -8.12
CA ILE A 13 7.45 -9.76 -7.82
C ILE A 13 8.12 -10.73 -6.85
N PRO A 14 9.45 -10.84 -6.85
CA PRO A 14 10.14 -11.56 -5.77
C PRO A 14 9.88 -10.83 -4.45
N ALA A 15 9.45 -11.57 -3.43
CA ALA A 15 9.16 -10.99 -2.12
C ALA A 15 10.44 -10.35 -1.54
N PRO A 16 10.41 -9.05 -1.16
CA PRO A 16 11.60 -8.39 -0.60
C PRO A 16 11.96 -8.90 0.79
N ALA A 17 10.98 -9.44 1.51
CA ALA A 17 11.10 -10.05 2.83
C ALA A 17 9.94 -11.02 3.04
N ASP A 18 9.96 -11.78 4.14
CA ASP A 18 8.85 -12.63 4.55
C ASP A 18 7.59 -11.79 4.74
N THR A 19 6.66 -11.94 3.80
CA THR A 19 5.48 -11.10 3.68
C THR A 19 4.25 -11.96 3.92
N ALA A 20 3.37 -11.53 4.83
CA ALA A 20 2.09 -12.16 5.05
C ALA A 20 1.03 -11.68 4.03
N SER A 21 0.01 -12.49 3.79
CA SER A 21 -1.15 -12.06 2.99
C SER A 21 -1.80 -10.81 3.61
N GLY A 22 -2.14 -9.83 2.78
CA GLY A 22 -2.70 -8.55 3.18
C GLY A 22 -1.67 -7.55 3.72
N ALA A 23 -0.39 -7.90 3.81
CA ALA A 23 0.64 -6.97 4.23
C ALA A 23 0.95 -5.95 3.13
N PRO A 24 1.18 -4.67 3.50
CA PRO A 24 1.66 -3.67 2.56
C PRO A 24 3.11 -3.99 2.15
N VAL A 25 3.34 -4.04 0.84
CA VAL A 25 4.63 -4.31 0.23
C VAL A 25 5.10 -3.05 -0.50
N LEU A 26 6.28 -2.58 -0.15
CA LEU A 26 6.95 -1.47 -0.82
C LEU A 26 8.29 -1.97 -1.39
N VAL A 27 8.42 -1.96 -2.72
CA VAL A 27 9.68 -2.25 -3.42
C VAL A 27 10.09 -1.01 -4.21
N GLY A 28 11.01 -0.23 -3.66
CA GLY A 28 11.44 1.05 -4.25
C GLY A 28 10.29 2.06 -4.28
N LYS A 29 9.61 2.17 -5.42
CA LYS A 29 8.39 3.00 -5.60
C LYS A 29 7.13 2.18 -5.92
N LEU A 30 7.28 0.86 -6.10
CA LEU A 30 6.14 -0.02 -6.34
C LEU A 30 5.51 -0.33 -4.99
N PHE A 31 4.29 0.14 -4.79
CA PHE A 31 3.50 -0.15 -3.60
C PHE A 31 2.29 -1.01 -3.94
N GLY A 32 1.97 -1.94 -3.06
CA GLY A 32 0.74 -2.70 -3.14
C GLY A 32 0.52 -3.60 -1.94
N PHE A 33 -0.51 -4.44 -2.01
CA PHE A 33 -0.84 -5.40 -0.97
C PHE A 33 -0.60 -6.83 -1.43
N ALA A 34 0.05 -7.62 -0.58
CA ALA A 34 0.31 -9.03 -0.84
C ALA A 34 -0.99 -9.84 -0.90
N VAL A 35 -1.20 -10.61 -1.97
CA VAL A 35 -2.35 -11.52 -2.08
C VAL A 35 -2.14 -12.77 -1.22
N GLY A 36 -0.92 -13.29 -1.20
CA GLY A 36 -0.53 -14.49 -0.45
C GLY A 36 0.58 -14.22 0.56
N ALA A 37 0.88 -15.24 1.37
CA ALA A 37 2.11 -15.24 2.15
C ALA A 37 3.25 -15.80 1.28
N ALA A 38 4.41 -15.14 1.30
CA ALA A 38 5.61 -15.60 0.60
C ALA A 38 6.85 -15.32 1.46
N THR A 39 7.80 -16.24 1.41
CA THR A 39 9.13 -16.07 2.01
C THR A 39 10.03 -15.23 1.11
N SER A 40 11.05 -14.59 1.69
CA SER A 40 11.99 -13.74 0.95
C SER A 40 12.55 -14.45 -0.29
N GLY A 41 12.41 -13.82 -1.46
CA GLY A 41 12.86 -14.36 -2.75
C GLY A 41 11.85 -15.23 -3.50
N ASP A 42 10.76 -15.67 -2.87
CA ASP A 42 9.70 -16.41 -3.57
C ASP A 42 8.80 -15.48 -4.40
N PRO A 43 8.15 -16.02 -5.45
CA PRO A 43 7.19 -15.25 -6.24
C PRO A 43 5.98 -14.86 -5.38
N LEU A 44 5.75 -13.56 -5.26
CA LEU A 44 4.64 -12.98 -4.52
C LEU A 44 3.78 -12.12 -5.44
N ASP A 45 2.48 -12.42 -5.46
CA ASP A 45 1.49 -11.60 -6.15
C ASP A 45 1.11 -10.38 -5.29
N VAL A 46 1.28 -9.19 -5.86
CA VAL A 46 1.01 -7.91 -5.20
C VAL A 46 -0.05 -7.15 -6.00
N ILE A 47 -1.12 -6.73 -5.33
CA ILE A 47 -2.14 -5.85 -5.92
C ILE A 47 -1.69 -4.40 -5.75
N THR A 48 -1.42 -3.73 -6.86
CA THR A 48 -0.91 -2.35 -6.94
C THR A 48 -2.00 -1.33 -7.24
N GLU A 49 -3.21 -1.78 -7.61
CA GLU A 49 -4.35 -0.92 -7.90
C GLU A 49 -5.59 -1.39 -7.13
N GLY A 50 -6.27 -0.47 -6.44
CA GLY A 50 -7.52 -0.78 -5.73
C GLY A 50 -7.75 0.12 -4.52
N VAL A 51 -8.81 -0.17 -3.76
CA VAL A 51 -9.07 0.48 -2.47
C VAL A 51 -8.80 -0.52 -1.37
N PHE A 52 -7.91 -0.18 -0.47
CA PHE A 52 -7.49 -1.04 0.64
C PHE A 52 -7.64 -0.32 1.97
N THR A 53 -8.13 -1.04 2.97
CA THR A 53 -8.18 -0.56 4.35
C THR A 53 -6.92 -1.03 5.07
N SER A 54 -6.12 -0.08 5.55
CA SER A 54 -4.86 -0.36 6.24
C SER A 54 -4.77 0.47 7.52
N PRO A 55 -4.03 -0.01 8.54
CA PRO A 55 -3.77 0.78 9.74
C PRO A 55 -3.05 2.10 9.41
N LYS A 56 -3.43 3.16 10.13
CA LYS A 56 -2.81 4.48 10.03
C LYS A 56 -2.20 4.93 11.35
N VAL A 57 -1.35 5.95 11.26
CA VAL A 57 -0.92 6.73 12.41
C VAL A 57 -2.16 7.34 13.07
N ALA A 58 -2.41 6.97 14.33
CA ALA A 58 -3.60 7.40 15.04
C ALA A 58 -3.71 8.93 15.14
N ALA A 59 -2.58 9.64 15.21
CA ALA A 59 -2.53 11.10 15.27
C ALA A 59 -2.96 11.77 13.94
N ASP A 60 -2.79 11.11 12.80
CA ASP A 60 -3.07 11.68 11.50
C ASP A 60 -4.57 11.61 11.19
N ALA A 61 -5.14 12.73 10.75
CA ALA A 61 -6.48 12.79 10.22
C ALA A 61 -6.43 12.90 8.70
N PHE A 62 -7.37 12.23 8.02
CA PHE A 62 -7.51 12.28 6.57
C PHE A 62 -8.95 12.67 6.21
N ALA A 63 -9.10 13.56 5.25
CA ALA A 63 -10.32 13.81 4.51
C ALA A 63 -10.31 13.01 3.19
N VAL A 64 -11.50 12.86 2.59
CA VAL A 64 -11.61 12.22 1.27
C VAL A 64 -10.79 13.02 0.25
N GLY A 65 -9.88 12.34 -0.44
CA GLY A 65 -8.97 12.93 -1.43
C GLY A 65 -7.60 13.35 -0.89
N ASP A 66 -7.35 13.26 0.43
CA ASP A 66 -6.04 13.59 0.99
C ASP A 66 -4.97 12.61 0.52
N ALA A 67 -3.78 13.12 0.25
CA ALA A 67 -2.61 12.31 -0.09
C ALA A 67 -2.20 11.45 1.10
N VAL A 68 -2.08 10.15 0.87
CA VAL A 68 -1.65 9.18 1.87
C VAL A 68 -0.26 8.69 1.51
N TYR A 69 0.60 8.69 2.51
CA TYR A 69 1.96 8.19 2.43
C TYR A 69 2.09 6.92 3.23
N TYR A 70 2.98 6.02 2.81
CA TYR A 70 3.30 4.82 3.54
C TYR A 70 4.65 4.96 4.25
N SER A 71 4.64 4.66 5.55
CA SER A 71 5.82 4.54 6.40
C SER A 71 5.96 3.09 6.87
N ALA A 72 7.11 2.46 6.62
CA ALA A 72 7.36 1.10 7.08
C ALA A 72 7.34 0.96 8.62
N ALA A 73 7.57 2.06 9.36
CA ALA A 73 7.55 2.07 10.81
C ALA A 73 6.14 2.25 11.40
N ASN A 74 5.30 3.06 10.76
CA ASN A 74 4.04 3.52 11.36
C ASN A 74 2.78 3.23 10.51
N GLY A 75 2.92 2.60 9.33
CA GLY A 75 1.84 2.38 8.40
C GLY A 75 1.46 3.64 7.62
N MET A 76 0.16 3.86 7.41
CA MET A 76 -0.35 4.99 6.62
C MET A 76 -0.24 6.31 7.38
N THR A 77 0.37 7.33 6.78
CA THR A 77 0.62 8.65 7.37
C THR A 77 0.35 9.78 6.38
N ALA A 78 -0.01 10.95 6.89
CA ALA A 78 -0.13 12.17 6.10
C ALA A 78 1.24 12.86 5.86
N THR A 79 2.29 12.35 6.52
CA THR A 79 3.64 12.95 6.49
C THR A 79 4.39 12.54 5.23
N ALA A 80 4.74 13.52 4.40
CA ALA A 80 5.49 13.31 3.15
C ALA A 80 7.00 13.09 3.35
N ASP A 81 7.58 13.52 4.49
CA ASP A 81 9.03 13.56 4.71
C ASP A 81 9.70 12.18 4.60
N GLY A 82 10.20 11.85 3.40
CA GLY A 82 10.86 10.59 3.10
C GLY A 82 9.93 9.38 2.95
N ASN A 83 8.62 9.56 3.11
CA ASN A 83 7.63 8.50 2.94
C ASN A 83 7.15 8.43 1.48
N THR A 84 6.76 7.24 1.03
CA THR A 84 6.30 7.07 -0.36
C THR A 84 4.83 7.43 -0.46
N GLU A 85 4.47 8.34 -1.37
CA GLU A 85 3.06 8.61 -1.70
C GLU A 85 2.48 7.34 -2.34
N ILE A 86 1.44 6.79 -1.71
CA ILE A 86 0.81 5.55 -2.16
C ILE A 86 -0.54 5.78 -2.82
N GLY A 87 -1.15 6.96 -2.63
CA GLY A 87 -2.41 7.31 -3.25
C GLY A 87 -3.25 8.25 -2.39
N TYR A 88 -4.57 8.11 -2.46
CA TYR A 88 -5.51 9.06 -1.87
C TYR A 88 -6.52 8.39 -0.95
N ALA A 89 -6.88 9.05 0.15
CA ALA A 89 -7.92 8.58 1.05
C ALA A 89 -9.29 8.60 0.36
N VAL A 90 -10.05 7.51 0.47
CA VAL A 90 -11.40 7.36 -0.12
C VAL A 90 -12.47 7.71 0.90
N GLU A 91 -12.14 7.65 2.18
CA GLU A 91 -13.03 7.94 3.30
C GLU A 91 -12.35 8.88 4.29
N ALA A 92 -13.15 9.67 5.01
CA ALA A 92 -12.64 10.50 6.08
C ALA A 92 -12.27 9.64 7.29
N ALA A 93 -11.04 9.78 7.79
CA ALA A 93 -10.55 9.09 8.97
C ALA A 93 -10.06 10.12 9.98
N ALA A 94 -10.80 10.28 11.08
CA ALA A 94 -10.46 11.25 12.12
C ALA A 94 -9.16 10.87 12.88
N ALA A 95 -8.56 11.86 13.55
CA ALA A 95 -7.53 11.59 14.55
C ALA A 95 -8.11 10.67 15.64
N GLY A 96 -7.42 9.58 15.94
CA GLY A 96 -7.86 8.49 16.82
C GLY A 96 -8.43 7.26 16.09
N ALA A 97 -8.76 7.37 14.80
CA ALA A 97 -9.11 6.19 14.00
C ALA A 97 -7.87 5.31 13.76
N VAL A 98 -8.06 3.99 13.90
CA VAL A 98 -7.00 2.98 13.77
C VAL A 98 -6.71 2.59 12.32
N SER A 99 -7.60 2.90 11.38
CA SER A 99 -7.48 2.54 9.97
C SER A 99 -7.94 3.65 9.04
N VAL A 100 -7.50 3.57 7.78
CA VAL A 100 -7.94 4.43 6.68
C VAL A 100 -8.10 3.61 5.40
N SER A 101 -9.13 3.94 4.62
CA SER A 101 -9.39 3.37 3.29
C SER A 101 -8.68 4.21 2.25
N VAL A 102 -7.71 3.64 1.54
CA VAL A 102 -6.83 4.33 0.59
C VAL A 102 -6.95 3.70 -0.78
N ARG A 103 -7.12 4.54 -1.81
CA ARG A 103 -6.99 4.14 -3.20
C ARG A 103 -5.53 4.22 -3.60
N ILE A 104 -4.92 3.07 -3.88
CA ILE A 104 -3.55 2.97 -4.39
C ILE A 104 -3.54 3.05 -5.92
N ARG A 105 -2.46 3.62 -6.46
CA ARG A 105 -2.28 3.89 -7.90
C ARG A 105 -0.90 3.50 -8.41
#